data_AF-A0A6A1QGT4-F1
#
_entry.id   AF-A0A6A1QGT4-F1
#
_cell.length_a   1.000
_cell.length_b   1.000
_cell.length_c   1.000
_cell.angle_alpha   90.00
_cell.angle_beta   90.00
_cell.angle_gamma   90.00
#
_symmetry.space_group_name_H-M   'P 1'
#
loop_
_entity.id
_entity.type
_entity.pdbx_description
1 polymer ?
#
loop_
_entity_poly.entity_id
_entity_poly.type
_entity_poly.pdbx_seq_one_letter_code
_entity_poly.pdbx_strand_id
1 'polypeptide(L)'
;EFFSKKSDCSLFMFGSHNKKRPNNLVIGRMYDYHVLDMIELGIEKFVSLKDIKNSKCPEGTKPMLIFAGDDFDVTEDYRRLKSLLIEAGES
;
A
#
# COMPACT_ATOMS: atom_id res chain seq x y z
N GLU A 1 6.24 -4.53 14.99
CA GLU A 1 6.16 -3.78 16.26
C GLU A 1 7.44 -3.03 16.61
N PHE A 2 8.60 -3.68 16.80
CA PHE A 2 9.87 -2.99 17.14
C PHE A 2 10.21 -1.81 16.22
N PHE A 3 10.16 -2.02 14.89
CA PHE A 3 10.46 -0.96 13.93
C PHE A 3 9.49 0.21 14.02
N SER A 4 8.19 -0.05 14.16
CA SER A 4 7.17 1.00 14.33
C SER A 4 7.42 1.85 15.58
N LYS A 5 7.73 1.23 16.73
CA LYS A 5 8.12 1.96 17.96
C LYS A 5 9.40 2.78 17.78
N LYS A 6 10.37 2.23 17.05
CA LYS A 6 11.67 2.87 16.85
C LYS A 6 11.62 4.02 15.85
N SER A 7 10.80 3.90 14.80
CA SER A 7 10.72 4.88 13.72
C SER A 7 9.57 5.87 13.88
N ASP A 8 8.69 5.66 14.86
CA ASP A 8 7.46 6.44 15.05
C ASP A 8 6.61 6.47 13.77
N CYS A 9 6.38 5.29 13.18
CA CYS A 9 5.59 5.14 11.95
C CYS A 9 4.39 4.22 12.17
N SER A 10 3.20 4.67 11.77
CA SER A 10 1.97 3.88 11.76
C SER A 10 1.84 2.99 10.52
N LEU A 11 2.40 3.39 9.38
CA LEU A 11 2.37 2.62 8.14
C LEU A 11 3.67 1.84 7.94
N PHE A 12 3.58 0.62 7.41
CA PHE A 12 4.75 -0.15 6.99
C PHE A 12 4.52 -0.89 5.68
N MET A 13 5.62 -1.18 4.99
CA MET A 13 5.63 -1.97 3.77
C MET A 13 6.81 -2.92 3.75
N PHE A 14 6.58 -4.15 3.30
CA PHE A 14 7.58 -5.21 3.21
C PHE A 14 7.47 -5.94 1.88
N GLY A 15 8.57 -5.98 1.12
CA GLY A 15 8.65 -6.74 -0.13
C GLY A 15 9.32 -8.09 0.09
N SER A 16 8.76 -9.15 -0.49
CA SER A 16 9.36 -10.48 -0.52
C SER A 16 9.14 -11.19 -1.85
N HIS A 17 9.98 -12.19 -2.13
CA HIS A 17 9.85 -12.98 -3.36
C HIS A 17 10.19 -14.44 -3.07
N ASN A 18 9.27 -15.35 -3.41
CA ASN A 18 9.54 -16.80 -3.41
C ASN A 18 8.69 -17.52 -4.47
N LYS A 19 8.95 -18.82 -4.68
CA LYS A 19 8.26 -19.63 -5.71
C LYS A 19 6.72 -19.70 -5.54
N LYS A 20 6.21 -19.64 -4.31
CA LYS A 20 4.76 -19.68 -4.02
C LYS A 20 4.11 -18.29 -4.11
N ARG A 21 4.87 -17.24 -3.80
CA ARG A 21 4.43 -15.83 -3.79
C ARG A 21 5.52 -14.96 -4.45
N PRO A 22 5.58 -14.93 -5.79
CA PRO A 22 6.51 -14.07 -6.49
C PRO A 22 6.09 -12.60 -6.32
N ASN A 23 7.07 -11.71 -6.10
CA ASN A 23 6.89 -10.25 -6.02
C ASN A 23 5.77 -9.84 -5.05
N ASN A 24 5.77 -10.44 -3.86
CA ASN A 24 4.77 -10.21 -2.84
C ASN A 24 5.07 -8.93 -2.09
N LEU A 25 4.12 -8.00 -2.08
CA LEU A 25 4.19 -6.76 -1.33
C LEU A 25 3.19 -6.82 -0.19
N VAL A 26 3.68 -6.72 1.04
CA VAL A 26 2.85 -6.65 2.24
C VAL A 26 2.78 -5.20 2.68
N ILE A 27 1.57 -4.65 2.78
CA ILE A 27 1.33 -3.31 3.32
C ILE A 27 0.47 -3.48 4.56
N GLY A 28 0.79 -2.76 5.63
CA GLY A 28 0.01 -2.84 6.85
C GLY A 28 0.12 -1.57 7.68
N ARG A 29 -0.77 -1.51 8.66
CA ARG A 29 -0.90 -0.36 9.55
C ARG A 29 -0.82 -0.80 11.00
N MET A 30 -0.36 0.13 11.82
CA MET A 30 -0.11 -0.05 13.24
C MET A 30 -1.05 0.86 14.02
N TYR A 31 -1.59 0.36 15.12
CA TYR A 31 -2.32 1.14 16.11
C TYR A 31 -1.64 0.94 17.46
N ASP A 32 -1.24 2.03 18.11
CA ASP A 32 -0.42 1.99 19.34
C ASP A 32 0.79 1.04 19.21
N TYR A 33 1.45 1.10 18.05
CA TYR A 33 2.60 0.26 17.69
C TYR A 33 2.36 -1.26 17.66
N HIS A 34 1.10 -1.68 17.70
CA HIS A 34 0.65 -3.04 17.45
C HIS A 34 0.06 -3.16 16.05
N VAL A 35 0.17 -4.34 15.43
CA VAL A 35 -0.39 -4.53 14.09
C VAL A 35 -1.92 -4.41 14.16
N LEU A 36 -2.48 -3.50 13.36
CA LEU A 36 -3.93 -3.36 13.20
C LEU A 36 -4.43 -4.28 12.09
N ASP A 37 -3.91 -4.08 10.88
CA ASP A 37 -4.23 -4.88 9.70
C ASP A 37 -3.03 -4.97 8.74
N MET A 38 -3.06 -5.97 7.86
CA MET A 38 -2.09 -6.13 6.78
C MET A 38 -2.73 -6.85 5.59
N ILE A 39 -2.24 -6.51 4.39
CA ILE A 39 -2.70 -7.07 3.13
C ILE A 39 -1.47 -7.50 2.31
N GLU A 40 -1.51 -8.71 1.77
CA GLU A 40 -0.54 -9.20 0.78
C GLU A 40 -1.04 -8.91 -0.64
N LEU A 41 -0.20 -8.28 -1.45
CA LEU A 41 -0.47 -7.95 -2.85
C LEU A 41 0.60 -8.59 -3.74
N GLY A 42 0.20 -9.53 -4.60
CA GLY A 42 1.07 -10.09 -5.62
C GLY A 42 1.24 -9.11 -6.77
N ILE A 43 2.45 -8.57 -6.96
CA ILE A 43 2.69 -7.60 -8.02
C ILE A 43 2.93 -8.33 -9.35
N GLU A 44 2.03 -8.09 -10.29
CA GLU A 44 2.12 -8.57 -11.66
C GLU A 44 2.34 -7.41 -12.64
N LYS A 45 3.07 -7.67 -13.74
CA LYS A 45 3.25 -6.72 -14.85
C LYS A 45 3.70 -5.31 -14.43
N PHE A 46 4.67 -5.23 -13.51
CA PHE A 46 5.22 -3.95 -13.04
C PHE A 46 5.82 -3.13 -14.19
N VAL A 47 5.48 -1.84 -14.22
CA VAL A 47 6.07 -0.82 -15.11
C VAL A 47 6.67 0.27 -14.23
N SER A 48 7.96 0.57 -14.41
CA SER A 48 8.63 1.56 -13.58
C SER A 48 8.36 2.98 -14.06
N LEU A 49 8.52 3.97 -13.16
CA LEU A 49 8.47 5.39 -13.55
C LEU A 49 9.52 5.78 -14.61
N LYS A 50 10.60 4.98 -14.78
CA LYS A 50 11.62 5.22 -15.82
C LYS A 50 11.11 4.85 -17.21
N ASP A 51 10.16 3.92 -17.29
CA ASP A 51 9.63 3.40 -18.55
C ASP A 51 8.47 4.27 -19.09
N ILE A 52 7.90 5.14 -18.23
CA ILE A 52 6.80 6.05 -18.58
C ILE A 52 7.39 7.35 -19.15
N LYS A 53 7.13 7.61 -20.44
CA LYS A 53 7.64 8.78 -21.17
C LYS A 53 6.77 10.03 -20.94
N ASN A 54 6.61 10.46 -19.70
CA ASN A 54 5.84 11.67 -19.32
C ASN A 54 6.65 12.59 -18.40
N SER A 55 6.20 13.85 -18.27
CA SER A 55 6.70 14.78 -17.26
C SER A 55 6.43 14.23 -15.86
N LYS A 56 7.41 14.36 -14.96
CA LYS A 56 7.27 13.92 -13.57
C LYS A 56 6.38 14.89 -12.78
N CYS A 57 5.57 14.35 -11.89
CA CYS A 57 4.82 15.14 -10.91
C CYS A 57 5.80 15.73 -9.87
N PRO A 58 5.61 16.97 -9.39
CA PRO A 58 6.37 17.50 -8.26
C PRO A 58 6.20 16.65 -7.00
N GLU A 59 7.30 16.47 -6.26
CA GLU A 59 7.28 15.82 -4.95
C GLU A 59 6.36 16.57 -3.97
N GLY A 60 5.69 15.85 -3.08
CA GLY A 60 4.74 16.43 -2.13
C GLY A 60 3.37 16.82 -2.72
N THR A 61 3.12 16.56 -4.01
CA THR A 61 1.79 16.76 -4.59
C THR A 61 0.80 15.76 -3.98
N LYS A 62 -0.27 16.26 -3.34
CA LYS A 62 -1.33 15.39 -2.80
C LYS A 62 -1.98 14.58 -3.93
N PRO A 63 -1.99 13.23 -3.86
CA PRO A 63 -2.59 12.40 -4.90
C PRO A 63 -4.11 12.53 -4.92
N MET A 64 -4.70 12.37 -6.11
CA MET A 64 -6.14 12.10 -6.27
C MET A 64 -6.35 10.60 -6.40
N LEU A 65 -7.25 10.05 -5.60
CA LEU A 65 -7.56 8.62 -5.59
C LEU A 65 -8.93 8.35 -6.20
N ILE A 66 -9.00 7.38 -7.11
CA ILE A 66 -10.25 6.89 -7.71
C ILE A 66 -10.27 5.38 -7.54
N PHE A 67 -11.28 4.86 -6.85
CA PHE A 67 -11.54 3.44 -6.70
C PHE A 67 -12.69 3.05 -7.62
N ALA A 68 -12.37 2.42 -8.76
CA ALA A 68 -13.34 2.03 -9.76
C ALA A 68 -13.75 0.56 -9.57
N GLY A 69 -15.03 0.34 -9.27
CA GLY A 69 -15.64 -0.99 -9.08
C GLY A 69 -16.39 -1.11 -7.76
N ASP A 70 -17.58 -1.70 -7.79
CA ASP A 70 -18.48 -1.79 -6.64
C ASP A 70 -17.92 -2.67 -5.51
N ASP A 71 -17.02 -3.61 -5.83
CA ASP A 71 -16.39 -4.52 -4.86
C ASP A 71 -15.67 -3.78 -3.73
N PHE A 72 -15.17 -2.58 -3.99
CA PHE A 72 -14.54 -1.69 -3.01
C PHE A 72 -15.49 -1.19 -1.91
N ASP A 73 -16.79 -1.32 -2.09
CA ASP A 73 -17.82 -0.94 -1.12
C ASP A 73 -18.64 -2.15 -0.63
N VAL A 74 -18.56 -3.29 -1.32
CA VAL A 74 -19.31 -4.51 -0.99
C VAL A 74 -18.48 -5.48 -0.14
N THR A 75 -17.26 -5.80 -0.56
CA THR A 75 -16.48 -6.88 0.07
C THR A 75 -15.55 -6.34 1.13
N GLU A 76 -15.38 -7.08 2.23
CA GLU A 76 -14.59 -6.62 3.37
C GLU A 76 -13.11 -6.42 3.01
N ASP A 77 -12.52 -7.34 2.24
CA ASP A 77 -11.12 -7.27 1.85
C ASP A 77 -10.82 -6.02 1.01
N TYR A 78 -11.67 -5.71 0.03
CA TYR A 78 -11.48 -4.51 -0.79
C TYR A 78 -11.79 -3.22 -0.03
N ARG A 79 -12.75 -3.23 0.92
CA ARG A 79 -12.98 -2.08 1.81
C ARG A 79 -11.77 -1.80 2.69
N ARG A 80 -11.13 -2.83 3.23
CA ARG A 80 -9.88 -2.71 4.00
C ARG A 80 -8.73 -2.20 3.12
N LEU A 81 -8.59 -2.73 1.91
CA LEU A 81 -7.59 -2.25 0.94
C LEU A 81 -7.80 -0.77 0.58
N LYS A 82 -9.05 -0.37 0.30
CA LYS A 82 -9.43 1.03 0.04
C LYS A 82 -9.07 1.93 1.21
N SER A 83 -9.45 1.55 2.43
CA SER A 83 -9.10 2.30 3.65
C SER A 83 -7.60 2.46 3.83
N LEU A 84 -6.83 1.38 3.61
CA LEU A 84 -5.37 1.39 3.75
C LEU A 84 -4.71 2.31 2.71
N LEU A 85 -5.15 2.25 1.45
CA LEU A 85 -4.60 3.08 0.37
C LEU A 85 -4.97 4.56 0.50
N ILE A 86 -6.15 4.86 1.05
CA ILE A 86 -6.54 6.25 1.38
C ILE A 86 -5.58 6.81 2.43
N GLU A 87 -5.36 6.09 3.54
CA GLU A 87 -4.44 6.54 4.59
C GLU A 87 -3.01 6.75 4.07
N ALA A 88 -2.51 5.82 3.24
CA ALA A 88 -1.19 5.95 2.62
C ALA A 88 -1.08 7.12 1.62
N GLY A 89 -2.20 7.59 1.04
CA GLY A 89 -2.23 8.77 0.18
C GLY A 89 -2.31 10.09 0.95
N GLU A 90 -2.63 10.03 2.24
CA GLU A 90 -2.72 11.20 3.13
C GLU A 90 -1.48 11.40 4.02
N SER A 91 -0.69 10.34 4.25
CA SER A 91 0.58 10.39 4.98
C SER A 91 1.70 11.08 4.20
#